data_AF-A0A1V1SX80-F1
#
_entry.id   AF-A0A1V1SX80-F1
#
_cell.length_a   1.000
_cell.length_b   1.000
_cell.length_c   1.000
_cell.angle_alpha   90.00
_cell.angle_beta   90.00
_cell.angle_gamma   90.00
#
_symmetry.space_group_name_H-M   'P 1'
#
loop_
_entity.id
_entity.type
_entity.pdbx_description
1 polymer ?
#
loop_
_entity_poly.entity_id
_entity_poly.type
_entity_poly.pdbx_seq_one_letter_code
_entity_poly.pdbx_strand_id
1 'polypeptide(L)'
;MHLTVLSVSILALCIPAVSAVDHRIDRRAVVRAFNPRRNASSATTPLQVGNGNFAFGVDVTGLQTFSPFATMSTWGWHNFSLPTTPGQTSVEGRMTVDVNHPLSG
;
A
#
# COMPACT_ATOMS: atom_id res chain seq x y z
N MET A 1 40.94 24.18 -51.10
CA MET A 1 39.48 23.91 -51.05
C MET A 1 39.13 22.43 -51.00
N HIS A 2 39.91 21.51 -51.60
CA HIS A 2 39.64 20.06 -51.51
C HIS A 2 40.04 19.40 -50.18
N LEU A 3 41.14 19.84 -49.56
CA LEU A 3 41.65 19.26 -48.31
C LEU A 3 40.79 19.59 -47.08
N THR A 4 40.17 20.77 -47.07
CA THR A 4 39.22 21.23 -46.04
C THR A 4 37.90 20.46 -46.12
N VAL A 5 37.45 20.10 -47.31
CA VAL A 5 36.22 19.32 -47.52
C VAL A 5 36.42 17.88 -47.05
N LEU A 6 37.57 17.26 -47.34
CA LEU A 6 37.93 15.92 -46.83
C LEU A 6 37.99 15.88 -45.30
N SER A 7 38.54 16.91 -44.65
CA SER A 7 38.63 16.96 -43.18
C SER A 7 37.27 17.09 -42.50
N VAL A 8 36.31 17.79 -43.11
CA VAL A 8 34.94 17.93 -42.59
C VAL A 8 34.14 16.63 -42.80
N SER A 9 34.33 15.95 -43.93
CA SER A 9 33.69 14.65 -44.21
C SER A 9 34.17 13.53 -43.28
N ILE A 10 35.46 13.51 -42.92
CA ILE A 10 36.01 12.53 -41.96
C ILE A 10 35.50 12.80 -40.54
N LEU A 11 35.37 14.07 -40.13
CA LEU A 11 34.84 14.43 -38.82
C LEU A 11 33.35 14.07 -38.67
N ALA A 12 32.56 14.19 -39.75
CA ALA A 12 31.13 13.83 -39.75
C ALA A 12 30.90 12.30 -39.70
N LEU A 13 31.84 11.48 -40.20
CA LEU A 13 31.76 10.02 -40.17
C LEU A 13 32.11 9.42 -38.79
N CYS A 14 32.81 10.18 -37.94
CA CYS A 14 33.26 9.74 -36.62
C CYS A 14 32.30 10.09 -35.46
N ILE A 15 31.10 10.62 -35.75
CA ILE A 15 30.10 10.85 -34.70
C ILE A 15 29.23 9.59 -34.58
N PRO A 16 29.44 8.72 -33.57
CA PRO A 16 28.51 7.63 -33.33
C PRO A 16 27.13 8.22 -33.02
N ALA A 17 26.10 7.78 -33.74
CA ALA A 17 24.73 8.10 -33.42
C ALA A 17 24.42 7.58 -32.00
N VAL A 18 24.39 8.47 -31.02
CA VAL A 18 23.90 8.15 -29.68
C VAL A 18 22.43 7.78 -29.82
N SER A 19 22.15 6.48 -29.72
CA SER A 19 20.79 6.00 -29.63
C SER A 19 20.21 6.47 -28.29
N ALA A 20 19.07 7.15 -28.31
CA ALA A 20 18.34 7.49 -27.10
C ALA A 20 17.92 6.18 -26.42
N VAL A 21 18.59 5.84 -25.31
CA VAL A 21 18.21 4.70 -24.47
C VAL A 21 16.90 5.07 -23.79
N ASP A 22 15.83 4.30 -24.03
CA ASP A 22 14.58 4.42 -23.29
C ASP A 22 14.84 3.99 -21.84
N HIS A 23 15.03 4.98 -20.96
CA HIS A 23 15.42 4.78 -19.57
C HIS A 23 14.22 4.46 -18.67
N ARG A 24 13.27 3.66 -19.16
CA ARG A 24 12.10 3.25 -18.36
C ARG A 24 12.52 2.27 -17.28
N ILE A 25 12.26 2.64 -16.03
CA ILE A 25 12.49 1.79 -14.86
C ILE A 25 11.46 0.66 -14.87
N ASP A 26 11.92 -0.59 -14.83
CA ASP A 26 11.05 -1.72 -14.48
C ASP A 26 10.74 -1.66 -12.97
N ARG A 27 9.68 -0.92 -12.64
CA ARG A 27 9.21 -0.76 -11.25
C ARG A 27 8.85 -2.10 -10.62
N ARG A 28 8.36 -3.07 -11.40
CA ARG A 28 7.94 -4.37 -10.88
C ARG A 28 9.14 -5.20 -10.48
N ALA A 29 10.20 -5.23 -11.31
CA ALA A 29 11.45 -5.89 -10.96
C ALA A 29 12.08 -5.27 -9.70
N VAL A 30 12.16 -3.93 -9.65
CA VAL A 30 12.72 -3.23 -8.49
C VAL A 30 11.93 -3.53 -7.21
N VAL A 31 10.60 -3.34 -7.21
CA VAL A 31 9.78 -3.59 -6.00
C VAL A 31 9.89 -5.04 -5.54
N ARG A 32 9.86 -6.01 -6.46
CA ARG A 32 9.95 -7.43 -6.12
C ARG A 32 11.28 -7.81 -5.47
N ALA A 33 12.37 -7.15 -5.87
CA ALA A 33 13.69 -7.37 -5.26
C ALA A 33 13.73 -7.00 -3.77
N PHE A 34 12.82 -6.12 -3.31
CA PHE A 34 12.73 -5.65 -1.92
C PHE A 34 11.46 -6.11 -1.19
N ASN A 35 10.82 -7.18 -1.67
CA ASN A 35 9.69 -7.78 -0.94
C ASN A 35 10.14 -8.17 0.48
N PRO A 36 9.50 -7.65 1.54
CA PRO A 36 9.84 -7.99 2.92
C PRO A 36 9.72 -9.50 3.14
N ARG A 37 10.77 -10.12 3.70
CA ARG A 37 10.74 -11.51 4.15
C ARG A 37 10.94 -11.55 5.65
N ARG A 38 10.08 -12.30 6.34
CA ARG A 38 10.16 -12.46 7.79
C ARG A 38 10.05 -13.93 8.15
N ASN A 39 11.08 -14.42 8.85
CA ASN A 39 11.20 -15.83 9.21
C ASN A 39 11.03 -16.05 10.73
N ALA A 40 10.85 -14.99 11.51
CA ALA A 40 10.67 -15.05 12.95
C ALA A 40 9.79 -13.89 13.46
N SER A 41 9.04 -14.17 14.53
CA SER A 41 8.27 -13.17 15.25
C SER A 41 9.16 -12.22 16.05
N SER A 42 8.66 -11.01 16.27
CA SER A 42 9.30 -9.96 17.07
C SER A 42 8.18 -9.21 17.79
N ALA A 43 8.35 -8.96 19.09
CA ALA A 43 7.38 -8.28 19.93
C ALA A 43 7.32 -6.76 19.65
N THR A 44 8.31 -6.18 18.98
CA THR A 44 8.44 -4.72 18.81
C THR A 44 8.37 -4.26 17.36
N THR A 45 8.47 -5.17 16.39
CA THR A 45 8.52 -4.84 14.96
C THR A 45 7.51 -5.68 14.17
N PRO A 46 6.21 -5.34 14.21
CA PRO A 46 5.22 -5.99 13.34
C PRO A 46 5.45 -5.64 11.87
N LEU A 47 5.14 -6.56 10.97
CA LEU A 47 4.89 -6.20 9.57
C LEU A 47 3.47 -5.65 9.48
N GLN A 48 3.25 -4.52 8.83
CA GLN A 48 1.91 -3.97 8.67
C GLN A 48 1.41 -4.23 7.24
N VAL A 49 0.19 -4.74 7.13
CA VAL A 49 -0.51 -4.91 5.85
C VAL A 49 -1.82 -4.15 5.89
N GLY A 50 -2.26 -3.65 4.74
CA GLY A 50 -3.48 -2.88 4.63
C GLY A 50 -3.83 -2.50 3.20
N ASN A 51 -5.03 -1.96 3.03
CA ASN A 51 -5.59 -1.58 1.73
C ASN A 51 -6.01 -0.10 1.65
N GLY A 52 -5.58 0.71 2.61
CA GLY A 52 -5.96 2.12 2.76
C GLY A 52 -7.17 2.35 3.68
N ASN A 53 -8.09 1.40 3.79
CA ASN A 53 -9.25 1.48 4.68
C ASN A 53 -9.13 0.61 5.94
N PHE A 54 -8.28 -0.41 5.89
CA PHE A 54 -7.97 -1.31 6.99
C PHE A 54 -6.48 -1.57 7.01
N ALA A 55 -5.89 -1.63 8.21
CA ALA A 55 -4.50 -2.01 8.42
C ALA A 55 -4.34 -2.75 9.74
N PHE A 56 -3.50 -3.78 9.76
CA PHE A 56 -3.15 -4.49 11.00
C PHE A 56 -1.72 -5.01 10.96
N GLY A 57 -1.11 -5.11 12.14
CA GLY A 57 0.20 -5.74 12.30
C GLY A 57 0.09 -7.28 12.24
N VAL A 58 1.02 -7.93 11.56
CA VAL A 58 1.14 -9.40 11.46
C VAL A 58 2.49 -9.88 11.97
N ASP A 59 2.49 -11.07 12.56
CA ASP A 59 3.70 -11.83 12.91
C ASP A 59 4.06 -12.87 11.82
N VAL A 60 4.98 -13.80 12.11
CA VAL A 60 5.46 -14.80 11.13
C VAL A 60 4.34 -15.72 10.61
N THR A 61 3.22 -15.84 11.32
CA THR A 61 2.06 -16.64 10.87
C THR A 61 1.21 -15.90 9.82
N GLY A 62 1.43 -14.60 9.63
CA GLY A 62 0.56 -13.75 8.82
C GLY A 62 -0.66 -13.21 9.57
N LEU A 63 -0.79 -13.47 10.88
CA LEU A 63 -1.86 -12.98 11.75
C LEU A 63 -1.31 -12.32 13.03
N GLN A 64 -2.20 -11.88 13.93
CA GLN A 64 -1.86 -11.36 15.28
C GLN A 64 -1.87 -12.50 16.31
N THR A 65 -0.89 -13.40 16.25
CA THR A 65 -0.87 -14.62 17.07
C THR A 65 -0.17 -14.40 18.41
N PHE A 66 1.03 -13.81 18.38
CA PHE A 66 1.88 -13.74 19.57
C PHE A 66 1.80 -12.41 20.32
N SER A 67 1.35 -11.34 19.68
CA SER A 67 1.26 -10.02 20.30
C SER A 67 0.11 -9.21 19.70
N PRO A 68 -0.66 -8.49 20.54
CA PRO A 68 -1.80 -7.70 20.09
C PRO A 68 -1.33 -6.36 19.51
N PHE A 69 -0.79 -6.39 18.29
CA PHE A 69 -0.43 -5.17 17.58
C PHE A 69 -1.67 -4.33 17.24
N ALA A 70 -1.45 -3.04 16.95
CA ALA A 70 -2.54 -2.16 16.56
C ALA A 70 -3.25 -2.66 15.29
N THR A 71 -4.58 -2.54 15.31
CA THR A 71 -5.48 -2.76 14.19
C THR A 71 -6.27 -1.48 13.97
N MET A 72 -6.24 -0.95 12.75
CA MET A 72 -6.83 0.32 12.38
C MET A 72 -7.83 0.11 11.24
N SER A 73 -8.95 0.81 11.32
CA SER A 73 -9.91 0.89 10.22
C SER A 73 -10.42 2.32 10.12
N THR A 74 -10.75 2.76 8.90
CA THR A 74 -11.43 4.05 8.69
C THR A 74 -12.81 4.05 9.34
N TRP A 75 -13.46 2.89 9.40
CA TRP A 75 -14.80 2.73 9.97
C TRP A 75 -14.85 2.86 11.49
N GLY A 76 -13.77 2.49 12.19
CA GLY A 76 -13.68 2.59 13.64
C GLY A 76 -13.73 4.01 14.19
N TRP A 77 -13.59 5.03 13.33
CA TRP A 77 -13.62 6.45 13.69
C TRP A 77 -14.89 7.18 13.22
N HIS A 78 -15.89 6.47 12.68
CA HIS A 78 -17.15 7.10 12.27
C HIS A 78 -18.03 7.43 13.48
N ASN A 79 -18.55 8.66 13.50
CA ASN A 79 -19.62 9.04 14.40
C ASN A 79 -20.98 8.79 13.71
N PHE A 80 -21.77 7.91 14.31
CA PHE A 80 -23.16 7.67 13.92
C PHE A 80 -24.07 8.70 14.64
N SER A 81 -23.96 9.97 14.27
CA SER A 81 -24.87 11.00 14.79
C SER A 81 -26.30 10.67 14.39
N LEU A 82 -27.25 10.91 15.30
CA LEU A 82 -28.66 10.81 14.95
C LEU A 82 -28.98 11.76 13.79
N PRO A 83 -29.80 11.34 12.82
CA PRO A 83 -30.29 12.22 11.77
C PRO A 83 -31.01 13.43 12.36
N THR A 84 -30.94 14.57 11.68
CA THR A 84 -31.64 15.80 12.10
C THR A 84 -33.15 15.76 11.84
N THR A 85 -33.65 14.67 11.26
CA THR A 85 -35.06 14.43 10.98
C THR A 85 -35.86 14.23 12.28
N PRO A 86 -36.91 15.04 12.55
CA PRO A 86 -37.76 14.86 13.72
C PRO A 86 -38.39 13.45 13.75
N GLY A 87 -38.24 12.74 14.88
CA GLY A 87 -38.81 11.41 15.11
C GLY A 87 -37.88 10.23 14.77
N GLN A 88 -36.67 10.48 14.26
CA GLN A 88 -35.71 9.40 14.01
C GLN A 88 -34.90 9.08 15.28
N THR A 89 -35.14 7.91 15.87
CA THR A 89 -34.56 7.47 17.15
C THR A 89 -33.38 6.51 17.01
N SER A 90 -33.04 6.11 15.79
CA SER A 90 -31.99 5.15 15.50
C SER A 90 -31.18 5.56 14.27
N VAL A 91 -29.90 5.24 14.30
CA VAL A 91 -28.99 5.41 13.16
C VAL A 91 -29.13 4.18 12.27
N GLU A 92 -29.60 4.40 11.05
CA GLU A 92 -29.80 3.33 10.06
C GLU A 92 -28.49 2.57 9.82
N GLY A 93 -28.54 1.23 9.84
CA GLY A 93 -27.37 0.36 9.65
C GLY A 93 -26.66 -0.11 10.92
N ARG A 94 -27.08 0.31 12.13
CA ARG A 94 -26.57 -0.27 13.38
C ARG A 94 -27.29 -1.58 13.71
N MET A 95 -26.64 -2.71 13.46
CA MET A 95 -27.10 -4.00 13.98
C MET A 95 -26.70 -4.12 15.45
N THR A 96 -27.65 -3.98 16.36
CA THR A 96 -27.47 -4.40 17.76
C THR A 96 -27.69 -5.90 17.86
N VAL A 97 -26.64 -6.64 18.24
CA VAL A 97 -26.76 -8.06 18.59
C VAL A 97 -27.16 -8.12 20.06
N ASP A 98 -28.30 -8.76 20.33
CA ASP A 98 -28.70 -9.09 21.69
C ASP A 98 -27.78 -10.19 22.22
N VAL A 99 -27.03 -9.88 23.28
CA VAL A 99 -26.15 -10.83 23.97
C VAL A 99 -26.82 -11.45 25.19
N ASN A 100 -28.10 -11.15 25.44
CA ASN A 100 -28.83 -11.77 26.52
C ASN A 100 -29.04 -13.25 26.24
N HIS A 101 -28.85 -14.06 27.28
CA HIS A 101 -29.18 -15.47 27.24
C HIS A 101 -30.69 -15.63 26.98
N PRO A 102 -31.15 -16.54 26.09
CA PRO A 102 -32.56 -16.64 25.66
C PRO A 102 -33.60 -16.86 26.77
N LEU A 103 -33.16 -17.10 28.02
CA LEU A 103 -33.99 -17.42 29.17
C LEU A 103 -33.90 -16.39 30.31
N SER A 104 -33.36 -15.18 30.09
CA SER A 104 -33.26 -14.17 31.16
C SER A 104 -34.54 -13.36 31.40
N GLY A 105 -35.72 -13.96 31.16
CA GLY A 105 -37.03 -13.37 31.46
C GLY A 105 -37.42 -13.52 32.92
#